data_AF-A0A966IDF4-F1
#
_entry.id   AF-A0A966IDF4-F1
#
_cell.length_a   1.000
_cell.length_b   1.000
_cell.length_c   1.000
_cell.angle_alpha   90.00
_cell.angle_beta   90.00
_cell.angle_gamma   90.00
#
_symmetry.space_group_name_H-M   'P 1'
#
loop_
_entity.id
_entity.type
_entity.pdbx_description
1 polymer ?
#
loop_
_entity_poly.entity_id
_entity_poly.type
_entity_poly.pdbx_seq_one_letter_code
_entity_poly.pdbx_strand_id
1 'polypeptide(L)' 'MAGTRVLDEPGFVLHSIPYKETSLILDVFTRTHGRLALIAKGAKRPHSSLRPVLQRFQ' A
#
# COMPACT_ATOMS: atom_id res chain seq x y z
N MET A 1 0.99 -10.61 20.90
CA MET A 1 2.31 -10.18 20.40
C MET A 1 2.04 -9.20 19.26
N ALA A 2 2.22 -7.89 19.47
CA ALA A 2 2.08 -6.94 18.36
C ALA A 2 3.20 -7.21 17.36
N GLY A 3 2.87 -7.41 16.08
CA GLY A 3 3.88 -7.64 15.04
C GLY A 3 4.85 -6.46 14.93
N THR A 4 6.10 -6.73 14.55
CA THR A 4 7.13 -5.72 14.31
C THR A 4 6.61 -4.71 13.28
N ARG A 5 6.58 -3.43 13.66
CA ARG A 5 6.25 -2.34 12.75
C ARG A 5 7.49 -2.01 11.90
N VAL A 6 7.34 -2.10 10.58
CA VAL A 6 8.37 -1.72 9.61
C VAL A 6 8.08 -0.31 9.11
N LEU A 7 9.11 0.54 9.05
CA LEU A 7 9.05 1.91 8.54
C LEU A 7 10.05 2.04 7.39
N ASP A 8 9.72 2.89 6.41
CA ASP A 8 10.60 3.27 5.31
C ASP A 8 11.21 2.11 4.49
N GLU A 9 10.55 0.94 4.47
CA GLU A 9 10.92 -0.17 3.57
C GLU A 9 10.58 0.21 2.12
N PRO A 10 11.56 0.25 1.20
CA PRO A 10 11.30 0.51 -0.19
C PRO A 10 10.51 -0.64 -0.82
N GLY A 11 9.53 -0.30 -1.66
CA GLY A 11 8.77 -1.29 -2.40
C GLY A 11 8.06 -0.69 -3.59
N PHE A 12 7.65 -1.56 -4.50
CA PHE A 12 6.89 -1.21 -5.69
C PHE A 12 5.47 -1.74 -5.59
N VAL A 13 4.49 -0.93 -5.98
CA VAL A 13 3.10 -1.39 -6.10
C VAL A 13 2.95 -2.22 -7.38
N LEU A 14 2.58 -3.48 -7.25
CA LEU A 14 2.27 -4.36 -8.38
C LEU A 14 0.82 -4.18 -8.82
N HIS A 15 -0.11 -4.24 -7.86
CA HIS A 15 -1.54 -4.12 -8.11
C HIS A 15 -2.23 -3.29 -7.04
N SER A 16 -3.22 -2.51 -7.46
CA SER A 16 -4.11 -1.74 -6.59
C SER A 16 -5.55 -2.14 -6.88
N ILE A 17 -6.28 -2.57 -5.86
CA ILE A 17 -7.66 -3.03 -5.97
C ILE A 17 -8.54 -2.18 -5.03
N PRO A 18 -9.66 -1.61 -5.50
CA PRO A 18 -10.61 -0.92 -4.64
C PRO A 18 -11.07 -1.80 -3.47
N TYR A 19 -10.95 -1.29 -2.24
CA TYR A 19 -11.37 -2.01 -1.04
C TYR A 19 -12.12 -1.09 -0.08
N LYS A 20 -13.38 -1.43 0.19
CA LYS A 20 -14.31 -0.55 0.91
C LYS A 20 -14.44 0.82 0.23
N GLU A 21 -15.14 1.73 0.90
CA GLU A 21 -15.44 3.05 0.37
C GLU A 21 -14.17 3.88 0.15
N THR A 22 -13.27 3.94 1.15
CA THR A 22 -12.13 4.86 1.12
C THR A 22 -10.75 4.20 1.01
N SER A 23 -10.63 2.88 0.88
CA SER A 23 -9.34 2.18 0.98
C SER A 23 -8.97 1.40 -0.29
N LEU A 24 -7.72 0.94 -0.34
CA LEU A 24 -7.22 0.03 -1.38
C LEU A 24 -6.58 -1.19 -0.71
N ILE A 25 -6.70 -2.35 -1.36
CA ILE A 25 -5.77 -3.45 -1.18
C ILE A 25 -4.65 -3.26 -2.18
N LEU A 26 -3.41 -3.34 -1.70
CA LEU A 26 -2.21 -3.26 -2.50
C LEU A 26 -1.49 -4.60 -2.48
N ASP A 27 -0.98 -4.99 -3.63
CA ASP A 27 0.01 -6.04 -3.78
C ASP A 27 1.35 -5.35 -4.00
N VAL A 28 2.29 -5.53 -3.08
CA VAL A 28 3.55 -4.79 -3.02
C VAL A 28 4.72 -5.74 -3.03
N PHE A 29 5.75 -5.42 -3.82
CA PHE A 29 7.02 -6.12 -3.79
C PHE A 29 8.07 -5.28 -3.07
N THR A 30 8.64 -5.84 -2.01
CA THR A 30 9.70 -5.24 -1.20
C THR A 30 10.99 -6.04 -1.32
N ARG A 31 12.13 -5.42 -1.04
CA ARG A 31 13.42 -6.11 -1.14
C ARG A 31 13.60 -7.11 -0.01
N THR A 32 13.26 -6.72 1.21
CA THR A 32 13.60 -7.51 2.41
C THR A 32 12.50 -8.49 2.82
N HIS A 33 11.25 -8.21 2.48
CA HIS A 33 10.10 -9.05 2.88
C HIS A 33 9.45 -9.78 1.69
N GLY A 34 9.89 -9.51 0.46
CA GLY A 34 9.30 -10.10 -0.74
C GLY A 34 7.93 -9.50 -1.08
N ARG A 35 7.02 -10.32 -1.62
CA ARG A 35 5.68 -9.90 -2.06
C ARG A 35 4.67 -9.99 -0.92
N LEU A 36 3.98 -8.89 -0.65
CA LEU A 36 3.07 -8.72 0.49
C LEU A 36 1.74 -8.10 0.03
N ALA A 37 0.66 -8.43 0.73
CA ALA A 37 -0.60 -7.72 0.61
C ALA A 37 -0.73 -6.67 1.73
N LEU A 38 -1.05 -5.43 1.37
CA LEU A 38 -1.21 -4.31 2.30
C LEU A 38 -2.59 -3.65 2.13
N ILE A 39 -3.09 -3.00 3.20
CA ILE A 39 -4.27 -2.15 3.12
C ILE A 39 -3.85 -0.69 3.24
N ALA A 40 -4.04 0.07 2.18
CA ALA A 40 -3.88 1.52 2.19
C ALA A 40 -5.18 2.19 2.65
N LYS A 41 -5.32 2.33 3.97
CA LYS A 41 -6.52 2.93 4.59
C LYS A 41 -6.67 4.39 4.17
N GLY A 42 -7.85 4.76 3.70
CA GLY A 42 -8.15 6.15 3.34
C GLY A 42 -7.50 6.62 2.04
N ALA A 43 -6.83 5.75 1.29
CA ALA A 43 -6.12 6.10 0.06
C ALA A 43 -6.99 6.81 -0.99
N LYS A 44 -8.29 6.52 -1.01
CA LYS A 44 -9.25 7.11 -1.96
C LYS A 44 -9.87 8.44 -1.50
N ARG A 45 -9.56 8.94 -0.31
CA ARG A 45 -10.11 10.22 0.17
C ARG A 45 -9.65 11.37 -0.74
N PRO A 46 -10.48 12.41 -0.96
CA PRO A 46 -10.17 13.50 -1.90
C PRO A 46 -8.80 14.15 -1.67
N HIS A 47 -8.41 14.35 -0.41
CA HIS A 47 -7.14 14.98 0.02
C HIS A 47 -6.10 13.98 0.56
N SER A 48 -6.20 12.70 0.20
CA SER A 48 -5.23 11.69 0.60
C SER A 48 -3.89 11.90 -0.11
N SER A 49 -2.79 12.00 0.66
CA SER A 49 -1.42 11.98 0.11
C SER A 49 -1.08 10.67 -0.61
N LEU A 50 -1.80 9.59 -0.31
CA LEU A 50 -1.62 8.28 -0.94
C LEU A 50 -2.27 8.19 -2.33
N ARG A 51 -3.20 9.08 -2.65
CA ARG A 51 -3.97 9.05 -3.90
C ARG A 51 -3.09 9.14 -5.17
N PRO A 52 -2.08 10.04 -5.25
CA PRO A 52 -1.23 10.12 -6.44
C PRO A 52 -0.10 9.09 -6.49
N VAL A 53 0.35 8.55 -5.35
CA VAL A 53 1.58 7.74 -5.27
C VAL A 53 1.36 6.22 -5.36
N LEU A 54 0.12 5.74 -5.22
CA LEU A 54 -0.18 4.30 -5.26
C LEU A 54 -0.54 3.81 -6.68
N GLN A 55 0.23 4.30 -7.67
CA GLN A 55 0.17 3.83 -9.05
C GLN A 55 1.03 2.58 -9.22
N ARG A 56 0.72 1.75 -10.22
CA ARG A 56 1.52 0.55 -10.49
C ARG A 56 2.93 0.96 -10.90
N PHE A 57 3.92 0.23 -10.37
CA PHE A 57 5.36 0.40 -10.62
C PHE A 57 5.95 1.74 -10.13
N GLN A 58 5.27 2.38 -9.17
CA GLN A 58 5.77 3.53 -8.42
C GLN A 58 6.32 3.10 -7.06
#